data_AF-A0A2U8W9R6-F1
#
_entry.id   AF-A0A2U8W9R6-F1
#
_cell.length_a   1.000
_cell.length_b   1.000
_cell.length_c   1.000
_cell.angle_alpha   90.00
_cell.angle_beta   90.00
_cell.angle_gamma   90.00
#
_symmetry.space_group_name_H-M   'P 1'
#
loop_
_entity.id
_entity.type
_entity.pdbx_description
1 polymer ?
#
loop_
_entity_poly.entity_id
_entity_poly.type
_entity_poly.pdbx_seq_one_letter_code
_entity_poly.pdbx_strand_id
1 'polypeptide(L)'
;MTLRIVIPLLAAACQISPALAQSEGSVRRPAALIHGNYCGMGNNAPLPPTDALDAACARHDACAPSGRLPSRACNLRFQRETEFISRDPRQPDDLRALAGFMSAGAALLPFDPGAPVVATRVPATGRYGWNPPGTYRPASYAY
;
A
#
# COMPACT_ATOMS: atom_id res chain seq x y z
N MET A 1 -7.24 37.98 53.00
CA MET A 1 -5.93 37.43 52.60
C MET A 1 -6.11 36.03 51.98
N THR A 2 -6.94 35.93 50.93
CA THR A 2 -7.35 34.63 50.34
C THR A 2 -7.46 34.67 48.82
N LEU A 3 -7.35 35.86 48.20
CA LEU A 3 -7.54 36.06 46.76
C LEU A 3 -6.23 36.01 45.92
N ARG A 4 -5.08 35.77 46.56
CA ARG A 4 -3.76 35.75 45.91
C ARG A 4 -3.23 34.34 45.61
N ILE A 5 -3.92 33.29 46.07
CA ILE A 5 -3.48 31.89 45.94
C ILE A 5 -4.28 31.13 44.85
N VAL A 6 -5.39 31.69 44.38
CA VAL A 6 -6.25 31.04 43.35
C VAL A 6 -5.67 31.20 41.93
N ILE A 7 -4.91 32.27 41.69
CA ILE A 7 -4.37 32.64 40.37
C ILE A 7 -3.32 31.64 39.83
N PRO A 8 -2.33 31.14 40.60
CA PRO A 8 -1.37 30.16 40.06
C PRO A 8 -1.98 28.77 39.85
N LEU A 9 -3.07 28.43 40.56
CA LEU A 9 -3.72 27.13 40.43
C LEU A 9 -4.53 27.01 39.13
N LEU A 10 -5.11 28.12 38.65
CA LEU A 10 -5.82 28.18 37.37
C LEU A 10 -4.86 28.17 36.16
N ALA A 11 -3.66 28.72 36.31
CA ALA A 11 -2.66 28.75 35.23
C ALA A 11 -1.97 27.38 35.00
N ALA A 12 -1.87 26.53 36.03
CA ALA A 12 -1.26 25.20 35.90
C ALA A 12 -2.20 24.16 35.26
N ALA A 13 -3.52 24.38 35.25
CA ALA A 13 -4.50 23.45 34.71
C ALA A 13 -4.62 23.45 33.18
N CYS A 14 -4.10 24.49 32.50
CA CYS A 14 -4.24 24.63 31.04
C CYS A 14 -3.11 23.99 30.20
N GLN A 15 -2.07 23.41 30.81
CA GLN A 15 -0.91 22.87 30.08
C GLN A 15 -1.00 21.35 29.77
N ILE A 16 -2.06 20.65 30.17
CA ILE A 16 -2.18 19.18 29.97
C ILE A 16 -2.83 18.84 28.60
N SER A 17 -3.16 19.84 27.78
CA SER A 17 -4.12 19.66 26.67
C SER A 17 -3.59 19.78 25.23
N PRO A 18 -2.40 19.29 24.84
CA PRO A 18 -2.16 18.93 23.45
C PRO A 18 -1.97 17.42 23.26
N ALA A 19 -2.51 16.57 24.13
CA ALA A 19 -2.53 15.12 23.87
C ALA A 19 -3.73 14.69 23.00
N LEU A 20 -4.86 15.41 23.07
CA LEU A 20 -6.11 15.04 22.38
C LEU A 20 -6.33 15.74 21.02
N ALA A 21 -5.50 16.72 20.67
CA ALA A 21 -5.57 17.39 19.36
C ALA A 21 -4.89 16.59 18.23
N GLN A 22 -4.13 15.55 18.57
CA GLN A 22 -3.62 14.54 17.62
C GLN A 22 -4.69 13.46 17.34
N SER A 23 -5.98 13.76 17.60
CA SER A 23 -7.09 12.89 17.19
C SER A 23 -7.12 12.86 15.67
N GLU A 24 -6.37 11.92 15.12
CA GLU A 24 -6.55 11.16 13.87
C GLU A 24 -7.38 11.84 12.79
N GLY A 25 -7.12 13.11 12.54
CA GLY A 25 -7.31 13.67 11.22
C GLY A 25 -6.39 12.85 10.33
N SER A 26 -6.97 11.97 9.53
CA SER A 26 -6.29 11.26 8.46
C SER A 26 -5.81 12.29 7.46
N VAL A 27 -4.77 13.04 7.83
CA VAL A 27 -3.96 13.82 6.92
C VAL A 27 -3.42 12.77 5.97
N ARG A 28 -4.07 12.66 4.81
CA ARG A 28 -3.64 11.86 3.68
C ARG A 28 -2.18 12.26 3.48
N ARG A 29 -1.25 11.41 3.92
CA ARG A 29 0.17 11.68 3.72
C ARG A 29 0.36 11.86 2.22
N PRO A 30 1.02 12.94 1.77
CA PRO A 30 1.21 13.16 0.35
C PRO A 30 1.88 11.92 -0.25
N ALA A 31 1.27 11.38 -1.31
CA ALA A 31 1.80 10.19 -1.97
C ALA A 31 3.08 10.59 -2.73
N ALA A 32 4.17 9.87 -2.49
CA ALA A 32 5.40 10.00 -3.25
C ALA A 32 5.44 8.85 -4.25
N LEU A 33 4.85 9.09 -5.42
CA LEU A 33 4.67 8.09 -6.45
C LEU A 33 5.79 8.17 -7.48
N ILE A 34 6.31 6.99 -7.83
CA ILE A 34 7.27 6.81 -8.91
C ILE A 34 6.57 6.46 -10.22
N HIS A 35 5.34 5.95 -10.14
CA HIS A 35 4.52 5.62 -11.30
C HIS A 35 3.05 5.48 -10.95
N GLY A 36 2.17 5.89 -11.87
CA GLY A 36 0.73 5.70 -11.77
C GLY A 36 0.11 6.27 -10.49
N ASN A 37 -0.83 5.52 -9.90
CA ASN A 37 -1.59 5.89 -8.71
C ASN A 37 -1.15 5.15 -7.44
N TYR A 38 -0.41 4.04 -7.57
CA TYR A 38 -0.13 3.11 -6.47
C TYR A 38 1.35 2.74 -6.33
N CYS A 39 2.19 2.95 -7.34
CA CYS A 39 3.61 2.62 -7.20
C CYS A 39 4.33 3.74 -6.45
N GLY A 40 4.53 3.59 -5.13
CA GLY A 40 5.30 4.52 -4.32
C GLY A 40 4.98 4.48 -2.82
N MET A 41 5.37 5.52 -2.09
CA MET A 41 4.98 5.68 -0.70
C MET A 41 3.60 6.35 -0.62
N GLY A 42 2.63 5.64 -0.04
CA GLY A 42 1.22 6.05 -0.10
C GLY A 42 0.61 5.77 -1.48
N ASN A 43 -0.64 6.18 -1.70
CA ASN A 43 -1.32 6.01 -2.98
C ASN A 43 -2.46 7.01 -3.17
N ASN A 44 -2.94 7.09 -4.40
CA ASN A 44 -4.05 7.92 -4.83
C ASN A 44 -5.40 7.17 -4.77
N ALA A 45 -5.54 6.14 -3.94
CA ALA A 45 -6.82 5.43 -3.80
C ALA A 45 -7.97 6.42 -3.49
N PRO A 46 -9.15 6.27 -4.10
CA PRO A 46 -9.62 5.09 -4.84
C PRO A 46 -9.48 5.19 -6.37
N LEU A 47 -8.57 6.01 -6.92
CA LEU A 47 -8.39 6.09 -8.38
C LEU A 47 -8.06 4.73 -8.99
N PRO A 48 -8.52 4.39 -10.21
CA PRO A 48 -8.18 3.12 -10.83
C PRO A 48 -6.68 3.06 -11.17
N PRO A 49 -6.06 1.87 -11.14
CA PRO A 49 -4.75 1.67 -11.75
C PRO A 49 -4.71 2.12 -13.21
N THR A 50 -3.60 2.74 -13.58
CA THR A 50 -3.38 3.32 -14.92
C THR A 50 -2.86 2.29 -15.94
N ASP A 51 -2.15 1.26 -15.49
CA ASP A 51 -1.66 0.16 -16.32
C ASP A 51 -1.42 -1.14 -15.52
N ALA A 52 -0.77 -2.12 -16.14
CA ALA A 52 -0.51 -3.42 -15.54
C ALA A 52 0.44 -3.36 -14.32
N LEU A 53 1.44 -2.48 -14.35
CA LEU A 53 2.38 -2.30 -13.24
C LEU A 53 1.71 -1.60 -12.08
N ASP A 54 0.99 -0.52 -12.35
CA ASP A 54 0.21 0.21 -11.36
C ASP A 54 -0.85 -0.70 -10.69
N ALA A 55 -1.43 -1.63 -11.45
CA ALA A 55 -2.36 -2.62 -10.90
C ALA A 55 -1.66 -3.64 -9.98
N ALA A 56 -0.41 -4.00 -10.26
CA ALA A 56 0.39 -4.84 -9.37
C ALA A 56 0.72 -4.11 -8.05
N CYS A 57 1.08 -2.83 -8.15
CA CYS A 57 1.30 -1.96 -6.98
C CYS A 57 0.03 -1.83 -6.13
N ALA A 58 -1.13 -1.57 -6.75
CA ALA A 58 -2.41 -1.48 -6.04
C ALA A 58 -2.75 -2.75 -5.24
N ARG A 59 -2.46 -3.94 -5.79
CA ARG A 59 -2.68 -5.22 -5.10
C ARG A 59 -1.64 -5.49 -4.00
N HIS A 60 -0.44 -4.90 -4.09
CA HIS A 60 0.57 -4.97 -3.03
C HIS A 60 0.20 -4.04 -1.86
N ASP A 61 -0.26 -2.83 -2.15
CA ASP A 61 -0.79 -1.89 -1.15
C ASP A 61 -1.99 -2.46 -0.40
N ALA A 62 -2.93 -3.09 -1.13
CA ALA A 62 -4.10 -3.74 -0.52
C ALA A 62 -3.73 -4.93 0.38
N CYS A 63 -2.51 -5.45 0.25
CA CYS A 63 -1.94 -6.50 1.09
C CYS A 63 -1.55 -5.98 2.50
N ALA A 64 -1.55 -4.65 2.67
CA ALA A 64 -1.23 -3.92 3.90
C ALA A 64 -2.30 -2.85 4.25
N PRO A 65 -3.59 -3.22 4.38
CA PRO A 65 -4.71 -2.27 4.40
C PRO A 65 -4.73 -1.31 5.59
N SER A 66 -4.06 -1.65 6.69
CA SER A 66 -3.93 -0.79 7.89
C SER A 66 -2.67 0.09 7.89
N GLY A 67 -1.93 0.15 6.77
CA GLY A 67 -0.64 0.85 6.70
C GLY A 67 0.49 0.18 7.49
N ARG A 68 0.26 -1.07 7.95
CA ARG A 68 1.29 -1.93 8.54
C ARG A 68 2.24 -2.44 7.47
N LEU A 69 3.39 -2.98 7.89
CA LEU A 69 4.27 -3.66 6.94
C LEU A 69 3.56 -4.87 6.30
N PRO A 70 3.76 -5.11 4.99
CA PRO A 70 3.21 -6.27 4.32
C PRO A 70 3.83 -7.56 4.86
N SER A 71 3.18 -8.71 4.63
CA SER A 71 3.80 -10.01 4.89
C SER A 71 4.91 -10.31 3.86
N ARG A 72 5.83 -11.22 4.19
CA ARG A 72 6.82 -11.73 3.22
C ARG A 72 6.16 -12.33 1.98
N ALA A 73 5.00 -12.98 2.14
CA ALA A 73 4.25 -13.56 1.03
C ALA A 73 3.70 -12.48 0.07
N CYS A 74 3.29 -11.32 0.59
CA CYS A 74 2.88 -10.17 -0.23
C CYS A 74 4.04 -9.64 -1.07
N ASN A 75 5.24 -9.46 -0.48
CA ASN A 75 6.43 -9.01 -1.22
C ASN A 75 6.83 -10.01 -2.31
N LEU A 76 6.81 -11.32 -2.01
CA LEU A 76 7.09 -12.36 -3.00
C LEU A 76 6.06 -12.44 -4.12
N ARG A 77 4.78 -12.19 -3.83
CA ARG A 77 3.74 -12.11 -4.84
C ARG A 77 3.97 -10.89 -5.75
N PHE A 78 4.25 -9.74 -5.18
CA PHE A 78 4.56 -8.52 -5.93
C PHE A 78 5.79 -8.70 -6.83
N GLN A 79 6.84 -9.33 -6.33
CA GLN A 79 8.04 -9.68 -7.12
C GLN A 79 7.70 -10.49 -8.37
N ARG A 80 6.90 -11.56 -8.21
CA ARG A 80 6.50 -12.44 -9.34
C ARG A 80 5.63 -11.74 -10.36
N GLU A 81 4.68 -10.91 -9.90
CA GLU A 81 3.78 -10.18 -10.81
C GLU A 81 4.54 -9.15 -11.65
N THR A 82 5.44 -8.38 -11.02
CA THR A 82 6.28 -7.38 -11.71
C THR A 82 7.34 -8.03 -12.61
N GLU A 83 7.88 -9.19 -12.21
CA GLU A 83 8.75 -10.00 -13.06
C GLU A 83 8.04 -10.46 -14.33
N PHE A 84 6.80 -10.91 -14.23
CA PHE A 84 6.00 -11.30 -15.40
C PHE A 84 5.78 -10.10 -16.34
N ILE A 85 5.41 -8.93 -15.80
CA ILE A 85 5.22 -7.70 -16.58
C ILE A 85 6.53 -7.28 -17.29
N SER A 86 7.67 -7.38 -16.61
CA SER A 86 8.98 -7.03 -17.19
C SER A 86 9.36 -7.85 -18.44
N ARG A 87 8.83 -9.08 -18.52
CA ARG A 87 9.09 -10.02 -19.61
C ARG A 87 7.99 -10.03 -20.69
N ASP A 88 6.87 -9.33 -20.49
CA ASP A 88 5.75 -9.28 -21.44
C ASP A 88 6.11 -8.35 -22.62
N PRO A 89 6.33 -8.87 -23.85
CA PRO A 89 6.74 -8.07 -25.00
C PRO A 89 5.63 -7.13 -25.52
N ARG A 90 4.40 -7.25 -24.99
CA ARG A 90 3.30 -6.35 -25.36
C ARG A 90 3.27 -5.07 -24.52
N GLN A 91 4.09 -5.00 -23.46
CA GLN A 91 4.22 -3.81 -22.63
C GLN A 91 5.25 -2.84 -23.22
N PRO A 92 5.07 -1.52 -23.05
CA PRO A 92 6.09 -0.52 -23.40
C PRO A 92 7.44 -0.80 -22.74
N ASP A 93 8.55 -0.52 -23.44
CA ASP A 93 9.89 -0.87 -22.95
C ASP A 93 10.27 -0.18 -21.63
N ASP A 94 9.86 1.08 -21.45
CA ASP A 94 10.00 1.81 -20.20
C ASP A 94 9.21 1.18 -19.06
N LEU A 95 7.97 0.75 -19.32
CA LEU A 95 7.15 0.04 -18.34
C LEU A 95 7.76 -1.32 -17.97
N ARG A 96 8.31 -2.04 -18.95
CA ARG A 96 9.01 -3.32 -18.72
C ARG A 96 10.26 -3.13 -17.86
N ALA A 97 11.06 -2.09 -18.16
CA ALA A 97 12.25 -1.76 -17.39
C ALA A 97 11.90 -1.38 -15.95
N LEU A 98 10.88 -0.54 -15.77
CA LEU A 98 10.40 -0.14 -14.45
C LEU A 98 9.84 -1.33 -13.67
N ALA A 99 9.06 -2.21 -14.30
CA ALA A 99 8.59 -3.44 -13.67
C ALA A 99 9.75 -4.35 -13.24
N GLY A 100 10.82 -4.42 -14.03
CA GLY A 100 12.06 -5.12 -13.66
C GLY A 100 12.72 -4.51 -12.41
N PHE A 101 12.79 -3.18 -12.33
CA PHE A 101 13.28 -2.46 -11.15
C PHE A 101 12.41 -2.75 -9.91
N MET A 102 11.07 -2.71 -10.04
CA MET A 102 10.15 -3.04 -8.94
C MET A 102 10.32 -4.49 -8.49
N SER A 103 10.49 -5.42 -9.42
CA SER A 103 10.70 -6.84 -9.11
C SER A 103 11.98 -7.06 -8.31
N ALA A 104 13.09 -6.45 -8.73
CA ALA A 104 14.35 -6.50 -7.99
C ALA A 104 14.22 -5.86 -6.60
N GLY A 105 13.58 -4.70 -6.51
CA GLY A 105 13.35 -3.97 -5.26
C GLY A 105 12.45 -4.72 -4.27
N ALA A 106 11.48 -5.52 -4.76
CA ALA A 106 10.54 -6.27 -3.93
C ALA A 106 11.22 -7.23 -2.94
N ALA A 107 12.41 -7.75 -3.28
CA ALA A 107 13.19 -8.62 -2.41
C ALA A 107 13.80 -7.89 -1.20
N LEU A 108 13.92 -6.57 -1.28
CA LEU A 108 14.51 -5.70 -0.25
C LEU A 108 13.46 -4.99 0.61
N LEU A 109 12.17 -5.13 0.26
CA LEU A 109 11.09 -4.47 0.99
C LEU A 109 10.99 -5.02 2.42
N PRO A 110 10.82 -4.14 3.43
CA PRO A 110 10.55 -4.57 4.79
C PRO A 110 9.24 -5.36 4.84
N PHE A 111 9.17 -6.30 5.77
CA PHE A 111 7.98 -7.09 6.01
C PHE A 111 7.80 -7.31 7.51
N ASP A 112 6.56 -7.54 7.93
CA ASP A 112 6.24 -7.94 9.29
C ASP A 112 6.57 -9.44 9.47
N PRO A 113 7.56 -9.83 10.30
CA PRO A 113 7.91 -11.22 10.51
C PRO A 113 6.85 -11.98 11.31
N GLY A 114 5.96 -11.28 12.02
CA GLY A 114 4.85 -11.85 12.77
C GLY A 114 3.54 -11.88 11.97
N ALA A 115 3.51 -11.36 10.74
CA ALA A 115 2.31 -11.43 9.91
C ALA A 115 2.00 -12.89 9.54
N PRO A 116 0.75 -13.35 9.67
CA PRO A 116 0.38 -14.71 9.33
C PRO A 116 0.66 -14.98 7.86
N VAL A 117 1.32 -16.10 7.57
CA VAL A 117 1.43 -16.62 6.21
C VAL A 117 0.06 -17.19 5.85
N VAL A 118 -0.83 -16.34 5.34
CA VAL A 118 -2.12 -16.80 4.81
C VAL A 118 -1.84 -17.47 3.46
N ALA A 119 -1.53 -18.77 3.51
CA ALA A 119 -1.55 -19.62 2.34
C ALA A 119 -3.01 -19.85 1.96
N THR A 120 -3.55 -19.05 1.04
CA THR A 120 -4.77 -19.43 0.35
C THR A 120 -4.45 -20.67 -0.49
N ARG A 121 -4.69 -21.87 0.07
CA ARG A 121 -4.76 -23.10 -0.72
C ARG A 121 -5.95 -22.95 -1.66
N VAL A 122 -5.69 -22.50 -2.89
CA VAL A 122 -6.66 -22.67 -3.98
C VAL A 122 -6.75 -24.17 -4.23
N PRO A 123 -7.94 -24.81 -4.14
CA PRO A 123 -8.10 -26.21 -4.51
C PRO A 123 -7.65 -26.39 -5.96
N ALA A 124 -6.80 -27.37 -6.22
CA ALA A 124 -6.23 -27.68 -7.53
C ALA A 124 -7.25 -28.29 -8.52
N THR A 125 -8.53 -27.94 -8.42
CA THR A 125 -9.63 -28.47 -9.24
C THR A 125 -10.35 -27.32 -9.91
N GLY A 126 -9.75 -26.79 -10.97
CA GLY A 126 -10.36 -25.78 -11.82
C GLY A 126 -9.38 -25.37 -12.89
N ARG A 127 -9.53 -25.94 -14.08
CA ARG A 127 -8.79 -25.68 -15.32
C ARG A 127 -8.14 -24.29 -15.35
N TYR A 128 -6.83 -24.30 -15.60
CA TYR A 128 -6.04 -23.15 -16.05
C TYR A 128 -6.83 -22.25 -17.01
N GLY A 129 -7.34 -21.15 -16.48
CA GLY A 129 -7.54 -19.93 -17.24
C GLY A 129 -6.32 -19.06 -16.99
N TRP A 130 -5.23 -19.31 -17.72
CA TRP A 130 -4.29 -18.24 -18.03
C TRP A 130 -5.11 -17.18 -18.77
N ASN A 131 -5.64 -16.19 -18.05
CA ASN A 131 -5.98 -14.95 -18.71
C ASN A 131 -4.63 -14.29 -19.01
N PRO A 132 -4.19 -14.21 -20.28
CA PRO A 132 -3.17 -13.21 -20.60
C PRO A 132 -3.67 -11.86 -20.09
N PRO A 133 -2.80 -10.90 -19.74
CA PRO A 133 -3.23 -9.54 -19.49
C PRO A 133 -3.82 -8.97 -20.79
N GLY A 134 -5.08 -9.26 -21.05
CA GLY A 134 -5.89 -8.61 -22.04
C GLY A 134 -5.97 -7.13 -21.70
N THR A 135 -6.33 -6.33 -22.70
CA THR A 135 -6.66 -4.91 -22.53
C THR A 135 -7.45 -4.72 -21.24
N TYR A 136 -6.87 -3.96 -20.30
CA TYR A 136 -7.37 -3.78 -18.95
C TYR A 136 -8.88 -3.50 -18.95
N ARG A 137 -9.67 -4.43 -18.40
CA ARG A 137 -11.07 -4.19 -18.02
C ARG A 137 -11.07 -3.84 -16.53
N PRO A 138 -11.63 -2.69 -16.12
CA PRO A 138 -11.70 -2.33 -14.71
C PRO A 138 -12.54 -3.37 -13.98
N ALA A 139 -11.95 -3.98 -12.96
CA ALA A 139 -12.68 -4.88 -12.08
C ALA A 139 -13.42 -4.04 -11.03
N SER A 140 -14.73 -3.86 -11.24
CA SER A 140 -15.62 -3.33 -10.23
C SER A 140 -15.87 -4.41 -9.18
N TYR A 141 -15.32 -4.25 -7.97
CA TYR A 141 -15.78 -4.99 -6.81
C TYR A 141 -16.38 -4.01 -5.81
N ALA A 142 -17.63 -4.31 -5.44
CA ALA A 142 -18.35 -3.66 -4.36
C ALA A 142 -17.69 -4.00 -3.02
N TYR A 143 -17.69 -3.01 -2.13
CA TYR A 143 -17.16 -3.01 -0.77
C TYR A 143 -17.64 -4.19 0.09
#